data_AF-A0A8T1W8X7-F1
#
_entry.id   AF-A0A8T1W8X7-F1
#
_cell.length_a   1.000
_cell.length_b   1.000
_cell.length_c   1.000
_cell.angle_alpha   90.00
_cell.angle_beta   90.00
_cell.angle_gamma   90.00
#
_symmetry.space_group_name_H-M   'P 1'
#
loop_
_entity.id
_entity.type
_entity.pdbx_description
1 polymer ?
#
loop_
_entity_poly.entity_id
_entity_poly.type
_entity_poly.pdbx_seq_one_letter_code
_entity_poly.pdbx_strand_id
1 'polypeptide(L)'
;MLRVWRRPRLLRRGNVLASAFSSSSATEAHDADIAEKTATASPKYDHVRKLIVGLGNPGDKFVNTRHNVGFMAVSHFLETYVAKVTGQQLQLQHEASSHGDVTRFRVGFQQNATDKDYVYPIDDLVNRSSKRAKDRTLKEGVPHDEVNVALLLPTTYMNCSGTAVRGFMQTHRWRLKKNPLALNRHDELLVVTDDVSLPFGECRFKAKGGPGGQNGIRDIIKCVGTERFARLRIGVGAPHWFVGGNTGAPAGTAMDKHVLGRFNGDEQEAMPDLLNYTNELLRLYLHRGVAQATTHGNSMDLQRFLKQYGASHKARHQ
;
A
#
# COMPACT_ATOMS: atom_id res chain seq x y z
N MET A 1 12.29 -20.96 -5.13
CA MET A 1 12.59 -21.59 -3.82
C MET A 1 12.39 -20.57 -2.71
N LEU A 2 11.21 -20.53 -2.08
CA LEU A 2 10.92 -19.62 -0.96
C LEU A 2 11.64 -20.09 0.31
N ARG A 3 12.44 -19.21 0.91
CA ARG A 3 13.06 -19.47 2.22
C ARG A 3 12.02 -19.34 3.32
N VAL A 4 11.86 -20.45 4.04
CA VAL A 4 11.04 -20.65 5.23
C VAL A 4 11.44 -19.67 6.34
N TRP A 5 10.44 -18.99 6.89
CA TRP A 5 10.55 -18.09 8.05
C TRP A 5 10.98 -18.89 9.30
N ARG A 6 12.19 -18.64 9.84
CA ARG A 6 12.61 -19.15 11.15
C ARG A 6 13.13 -18.00 12.02
N ARG A 7 12.55 -17.86 13.22
CA ARG A 7 12.93 -16.88 14.25
C ARG A 7 14.33 -17.16 14.82
N PRO A 8 15.21 -16.14 15.01
CA PRO A 8 16.36 -16.27 15.91
C PRO A 8 15.97 -16.02 17.37
N ARG A 9 16.56 -16.81 18.28
CA ARG A 9 16.42 -16.72 19.74
C ARG A 9 17.09 -15.46 20.30
N LEU A 10 16.45 -14.86 21.30
CA LEU A 10 17.04 -13.80 22.13
C LEU A 10 18.27 -14.31 22.90
N LEU A 11 19.35 -13.52 22.87
CA LEU A 11 20.39 -13.52 23.90
C LEU A 11 20.42 -12.13 24.55
N ARG A 12 20.39 -12.14 25.90
CA ARG A 12 20.43 -10.96 26.78
C ARG A 12 21.87 -10.68 27.26
N ARG A 13 22.08 -9.40 27.63
CA ARG A 13 23.18 -8.77 28.41
C ARG A 13 24.35 -8.22 27.57
N GLY A 14 24.91 -7.03 27.85
CA GLY A 14 24.74 -6.12 28.99
C GLY A 14 25.32 -4.71 28.76
N ASN A 15 25.12 -3.85 29.77
CA ASN A 15 25.60 -2.46 29.91
C ASN A 15 27.10 -2.27 29.65
N VAL A 16 27.51 -1.11 29.10
CA VAL A 16 28.64 -0.28 29.61
C VAL A 16 28.50 1.20 29.18
N LEU A 17 28.48 2.06 30.21
CA LEU A 17 28.99 3.43 30.43
C LEU A 17 28.97 4.57 29.37
N ALA A 18 28.63 5.73 29.92
CA ALA A 18 28.73 7.08 29.40
C ALA A 18 30.16 7.63 29.38
N SER A 19 30.43 8.59 28.49
CA SER A 19 31.38 9.67 28.75
C SER A 19 30.97 10.95 28.02
N ALA A 20 31.22 12.06 28.71
CA ALA A 20 30.79 13.42 28.42
C ALA A 20 31.60 14.09 27.32
N PHE A 21 31.02 15.08 26.66
CA PHE A 21 31.80 16.19 26.08
C PHE A 21 31.13 17.54 26.37
N SER A 22 31.98 18.43 26.89
CA SER A 22 31.72 19.76 27.40
C SER A 22 31.54 20.79 26.29
N SER A 23 30.80 21.83 26.65
CA SER A 23 30.59 23.10 25.94
C SER A 23 31.87 23.89 25.64
N SER A 24 31.88 24.60 24.51
CA SER A 24 32.61 25.84 24.30
C SER A 24 31.93 26.67 23.20
N SER A 25 31.92 27.99 23.40
CA SER A 25 31.16 29.03 22.69
C SER A 25 31.92 29.64 21.50
N ALA A 26 31.14 30.00 20.47
CA ALA A 26 31.21 31.16 19.56
C ALA A 26 32.56 31.77 19.13
N THR A 27 32.75 31.90 17.81
CA THR A 27 33.15 33.16 17.15
C THR A 27 32.85 33.14 15.64
N GLU A 28 32.83 34.36 15.10
CA GLU A 28 32.28 34.91 13.86
C GLU A 28 32.95 34.56 12.51
N ALA A 29 32.10 34.63 11.47
CA ALA A 29 32.27 35.26 10.15
C ALA A 29 33.18 34.66 9.05
N HIS A 30 32.67 34.87 7.83
CA HIS A 30 33.27 34.79 6.50
C HIS A 30 33.42 33.40 5.86
N ASP A 31 32.52 33.07 4.94
CA ASP A 31 32.80 33.29 3.52
C ASP A 31 31.55 33.13 2.64
N ALA A 32 31.46 34.03 1.66
CA ALA A 32 30.40 34.11 0.67
C ALA A 32 30.65 33.17 -0.50
N ASP A 33 29.53 32.86 -1.18
CA ASP A 33 29.42 32.34 -2.54
C ASP A 33 29.91 30.92 -2.82
N ILE A 34 28.97 30.05 -3.18
CA ILE A 34 28.88 29.48 -4.54
C ILE A 34 27.58 28.65 -4.65
N ALA A 35 26.94 28.82 -5.79
CA ALA A 35 25.96 27.93 -6.43
C ALA A 35 24.50 27.95 -5.92
N GLU A 36 23.74 28.75 -6.68
CA GLU A 36 22.50 28.32 -7.32
C GLU A 36 21.26 28.25 -6.42
N LYS A 37 20.58 29.41 -6.41
CA LYS A 37 19.13 29.55 -6.33
C LYS A 37 18.43 28.60 -7.33
N THR A 38 18.33 27.32 -7.01
CA THR A 38 17.15 26.57 -7.39
C THR A 38 16.07 26.96 -6.40
N ALA A 39 15.16 27.83 -6.85
CA ALA A 39 13.90 28.05 -6.18
C ALA A 39 13.14 26.71 -6.18
N THR A 40 13.41 25.84 -5.20
CA THR A 40 12.55 24.71 -4.90
C THR A 40 11.28 25.33 -4.35
N ALA A 41 10.29 25.50 -5.24
CA ALA A 41 8.95 25.85 -4.85
C ALA A 41 8.57 24.94 -3.68
N SER A 42 8.22 25.53 -2.52
CA SER A 42 7.82 24.75 -1.35
C SER A 42 6.80 23.71 -1.80
N PRO A 43 6.96 22.41 -1.44
CA PRO A 43 6.11 21.36 -1.97
C PRO A 43 4.65 21.74 -1.74
N LYS A 44 3.88 21.73 -2.84
CA LYS A 44 2.50 22.25 -2.87
C LYS A 44 1.63 21.59 -1.79
N TYR A 45 2.02 20.39 -1.35
CA TYR A 45 1.42 19.60 -0.27
C TYR A 45 2.47 18.97 0.65
N ASP A 46 3.27 19.80 1.33
CA ASP A 46 4.26 19.29 2.30
C ASP A 46 3.63 18.35 3.35
N HIS A 47 4.23 17.18 3.51
CA HIS A 47 3.99 16.18 4.58
C HIS A 47 2.63 15.44 4.61
N VAL A 48 2.06 15.05 3.47
CA VAL A 48 0.93 14.08 3.51
C VAL A 48 1.43 12.75 4.04
N ARG A 49 0.92 12.33 5.21
CA ARG A 49 1.19 11.01 5.77
C ARG A 49 0.12 10.04 5.27
N LYS A 50 0.54 8.91 4.71
CA LYS A 50 -0.36 7.84 4.23
C LYS A 50 -0.09 6.55 4.98
N LEU A 51 -1.16 5.98 5.57
CA LEU A 51 -1.14 4.68 6.21
C LEU A 51 -1.78 3.70 5.24
N ILE A 52 -1.00 2.70 4.82
CA ILE A 52 -1.48 1.58 4.01
C ILE A 52 -1.57 0.35 4.90
N VAL A 53 -2.78 -0.19 5.04
CA VAL A 53 -3.04 -1.37 5.86
C VAL A 53 -3.34 -2.54 4.94
N GLY A 54 -2.55 -3.61 5.00
CA GLY A 54 -2.88 -4.86 4.35
C GLY A 54 -3.73 -5.70 5.28
N LEU A 55 -4.92 -6.15 4.87
CA LEU A 55 -5.73 -7.09 5.65
C LEU A 55 -5.34 -8.54 5.40
N GLY A 56 -5.45 -9.35 6.46
CA GLY A 56 -5.10 -10.76 6.48
C GLY A 56 -5.18 -11.31 7.90
N ASN A 57 -5.02 -12.63 8.02
CA ASN A 57 -4.86 -13.33 9.28
C ASN A 57 -3.41 -13.79 9.49
N PRO A 58 -2.85 -13.65 10.70
CA PRO A 58 -1.51 -14.14 11.02
C PRO A 58 -1.48 -15.67 11.20
N GLY A 59 -0.34 -16.28 10.89
CA GLY A 59 -0.06 -17.70 11.11
C GLY A 59 -0.09 -18.55 9.84
N ASP A 60 0.70 -19.63 9.85
CA ASP A 60 1.04 -20.43 8.67
C ASP A 60 -0.17 -21.01 7.92
N LYS A 61 -1.24 -21.32 8.65
CA LYS A 61 -2.47 -21.88 8.08
C LYS A 61 -3.21 -20.90 7.13
N PHE A 62 -2.95 -19.60 7.25
CA PHE A 62 -3.60 -18.57 6.43
C PHE A 62 -2.73 -18.06 5.28
N VAL A 63 -1.47 -18.52 5.20
CA VAL A 63 -0.57 -18.16 4.10
C VAL A 63 -1.18 -18.58 2.77
N ASN A 64 -1.19 -17.67 1.80
CA ASN A 64 -1.76 -17.85 0.45
C ASN A 64 -3.26 -18.21 0.43
N THR A 65 -4.01 -17.78 1.46
CA THR A 65 -5.48 -17.79 1.42
C THR A 65 -6.00 -16.51 0.78
N ARG A 66 -7.22 -16.55 0.22
CA ARG A 66 -7.84 -15.39 -0.43
C ARG A 66 -7.93 -14.18 0.50
N HIS A 67 -8.29 -14.39 1.77
CA HIS A 67 -8.33 -13.36 2.81
C HIS A 67 -6.99 -12.70 3.11
N ASN A 68 -5.87 -13.32 2.74
CA ASN A 68 -4.53 -12.79 2.97
C ASN A 68 -3.97 -12.03 1.77
N VAL A 69 -4.74 -11.82 0.69
CA VAL A 69 -4.27 -11.08 -0.49
C VAL A 69 -3.85 -9.63 -0.15
N GLY A 70 -4.45 -9.02 0.89
CA GLY A 70 -4.04 -7.72 1.39
C GLY A 70 -2.64 -7.72 2.01
N PHE A 71 -2.30 -8.73 2.82
CA PHE A 71 -0.94 -8.95 3.31
C PHE A 71 0.02 -9.18 2.14
N MET A 72 -0.36 -10.06 1.20
CA MET A 72 0.49 -10.40 0.05
C MET A 72 0.82 -9.15 -0.77
N ALA A 73 -0.17 -8.32 -1.10
CA ALA A 73 0.03 -7.09 -1.86
C ALA A 73 0.94 -6.08 -1.14
N VAL A 74 0.73 -5.85 0.15
CA VAL A 74 1.53 -4.88 0.92
C VAL A 74 2.96 -5.37 1.15
N SER A 75 3.16 -6.66 1.43
CA SER A 75 4.50 -7.26 1.55
C SER A 75 5.24 -7.21 0.22
N HIS A 76 4.59 -7.59 -0.88
CA HIS A 76 5.18 -7.52 -2.22
C HIS A 76 5.57 -6.09 -2.58
N PHE A 77 4.71 -5.11 -2.27
CA PHE A 77 5.01 -3.70 -2.48
C PHE A 77 6.25 -3.23 -1.72
N LEU A 78 6.40 -3.65 -0.45
CA LEU A 78 7.59 -3.37 0.35
C LEU A 78 8.86 -4.00 -0.25
N GLU A 79 8.78 -5.28 -0.59
CA GLU A 79 9.94 -6.07 -1.04
C GLU A 79 10.41 -5.69 -2.45
N THR A 80 9.53 -5.12 -3.28
CA THR A 80 9.84 -4.81 -4.68
C THR A 80 9.92 -3.31 -4.92
N TYR A 81 8.78 -2.61 -4.94
CA TYR A 81 8.73 -1.18 -5.27
C TYR A 81 9.48 -0.35 -4.23
N VAL A 82 9.17 -0.52 -2.94
CA VAL A 82 9.76 0.30 -1.88
C VAL A 82 11.27 0.07 -1.81
N ALA A 83 11.71 -1.19 -1.76
CA ALA A 83 13.14 -1.53 -1.72
C ALA A 83 13.92 -0.89 -2.88
N LYS A 84 13.32 -0.85 -4.06
CA LYS A 84 13.92 -0.24 -5.23
C LYS A 84 14.01 1.29 -5.12
N VAL A 85 12.91 1.97 -4.82
CA VAL A 85 12.87 3.44 -4.85
C VAL A 85 13.59 4.08 -3.65
N THR A 86 13.72 3.37 -2.54
CA THR A 86 14.50 3.83 -1.39
C THR A 86 15.96 3.39 -1.44
N GLY A 87 16.29 2.40 -2.27
CA GLY A 87 17.61 1.74 -2.26
C GLY A 87 17.88 0.94 -0.98
N GLN A 88 16.87 0.64 -0.18
CA GLN A 88 17.01 0.00 1.13
C GLN A 88 16.09 -1.21 1.27
N GLN A 89 16.62 -2.34 1.74
CA GLN A 89 15.81 -3.51 2.10
C GLN A 89 15.14 -3.29 3.46
N LEU A 90 14.01 -2.58 3.45
CA LEU A 90 13.24 -2.32 4.66
C LEU A 90 12.53 -3.58 5.14
N GLN A 91 12.37 -3.69 6.45
CA GLN A 91 11.66 -4.80 7.10
C GLN A 91 10.49 -4.27 7.92
N LEU A 92 9.44 -5.07 8.02
CA LEU A 92 8.36 -4.86 8.97
C LEU A 92 8.86 -5.25 10.37
N GLN A 93 8.60 -4.38 11.34
CA GLN A 93 8.95 -4.59 12.74
C GLN A 93 7.69 -4.67 13.58
N HIS A 94 7.64 -5.65 14.47
CA HIS A 94 6.49 -5.80 15.36
C HIS A 94 6.36 -4.62 16.31
N GLU A 95 5.21 -3.95 16.27
CA GLU A 95 4.90 -2.82 17.13
C GLU A 95 3.70 -3.17 18.02
N ALA A 96 3.98 -3.48 19.29
CA ALA A 96 2.97 -3.96 20.25
C ALA A 96 1.81 -2.95 20.43
N SER A 97 2.11 -1.64 20.45
CA SER A 97 1.11 -0.56 20.55
C SER A 97 0.17 -0.46 19.34
N SER A 98 0.61 -0.98 18.19
CA SER A 98 -0.16 -1.04 16.96
C SER A 98 -0.75 -2.42 16.69
N HIS A 99 -0.51 -3.41 17.57
CA HIS A 99 -0.95 -4.80 17.40
C HIS A 99 -0.64 -5.35 15.99
N GLY A 100 0.52 -5.04 15.44
CA GLY A 100 0.84 -5.31 14.05
C GLY A 100 2.30 -5.06 13.72
N ASP A 101 2.69 -5.54 12.55
CA ASP A 101 4.03 -5.30 12.02
C ASP A 101 4.00 -4.04 11.15
N VAL A 102 4.95 -3.16 11.39
CA VAL A 102 4.96 -1.80 10.86
C VAL A 102 6.30 -1.49 10.21
N THR A 103 6.27 -0.76 9.11
CA THR A 103 7.45 -0.10 8.57
C THR A 103 7.07 1.29 8.07
N ARG A 104 8.05 2.19 8.01
CA ARG A 104 7.86 3.58 7.59
C ARG A 104 8.96 3.97 6.64
N PHE A 105 8.60 4.74 5.63
CA PHE A 105 9.55 5.26 4.66
C PHE A 105 9.00 6.53 4.03
N ARG A 106 9.89 7.22 3.32
CA ARG A 106 9.55 8.36 2.49
C ARG A 106 9.81 7.99 1.04
N VAL A 107 8.87 8.33 0.17
CA VAL A 107 9.01 8.10 -1.27
C VAL A 107 8.76 9.39 -2.02
N GLY A 108 9.74 9.74 -2.86
CA GLY A 108 9.66 10.85 -3.80
C GLY A 108 9.17 10.36 -5.17
N PHE A 109 8.44 11.22 -5.86
CA PHE A 109 8.09 11.07 -7.26
C PHE A 109 9.33 11.38 -8.09
N GLN A 110 9.74 10.41 -8.91
CA GLN A 110 10.87 10.57 -9.81
C GLN A 110 10.35 10.76 -11.24
N GLN A 111 10.20 12.01 -11.67
CA GLN A 111 9.89 12.33 -13.05
C GLN A 111 11.11 11.97 -13.92
N ASN A 112 10.89 11.25 -15.02
CA ASN A 112 11.96 10.87 -15.97
C ASN A 112 13.06 9.95 -15.42
N ALA A 113 12.81 9.17 -14.38
CA ALA A 113 13.65 8.00 -14.15
C ALA A 113 13.51 7.13 -15.41
N THR A 114 14.51 7.16 -16.29
CA THR A 114 14.74 6.21 -17.38
C THR A 114 15.10 4.87 -16.74
N ASP A 115 14.23 4.39 -15.86
CA ASP A 115 14.43 3.19 -15.09
C ASP A 115 14.07 2.05 -16.02
N LYS A 116 14.99 1.77 -16.95
CA LYS A 116 14.98 0.60 -17.82
C LYS A 116 14.90 -0.69 -16.98
N ASP A 117 15.16 -0.62 -15.67
CA ASP A 117 15.13 -1.74 -14.75
C ASP A 117 13.81 -1.84 -13.98
N TYR A 118 12.86 -0.89 -14.10
CA TYR A 118 11.51 -1.10 -13.55
C TYR A 118 10.65 -1.73 -14.63
N VAL A 119 10.31 -3.00 -14.42
CA VAL A 119 9.81 -3.91 -15.45
C VAL A 119 8.40 -3.51 -15.94
N TYR A 120 7.71 -2.61 -15.24
CA TYR A 120 6.44 -2.03 -15.66
C TYR A 120 6.56 -0.51 -15.74
N PRO A 121 7.06 0.07 -16.84
CA PRO A 121 7.20 1.52 -16.95
C PRO A 121 5.85 2.23 -17.12
N ILE A 122 5.15 2.41 -16.00
CA ILE A 122 4.69 3.66 -15.38
C ILE A 122 4.17 4.84 -16.24
N ASP A 123 4.76 5.16 -17.39
CA ASP A 123 4.48 6.40 -18.14
C ASP A 123 4.40 7.64 -17.21
N ASP A 124 5.43 7.74 -16.36
CA ASP A 124 5.72 8.75 -15.33
C ASP A 124 4.57 9.27 -14.46
N LEU A 125 3.51 8.49 -14.20
CA LEU A 125 2.31 8.99 -13.48
C LEU A 125 1.67 10.20 -14.20
N VAL A 126 2.02 10.48 -15.46
CA VAL A 126 1.48 11.61 -16.20
C VAL A 126 0.02 11.39 -16.52
N ASN A 127 -0.78 12.40 -16.20
CA ASN A 127 -2.22 12.33 -16.40
C ASN A 127 -2.57 12.58 -17.87
N ARG A 128 -2.79 11.50 -18.61
CA ARG A 128 -3.14 11.56 -20.03
C ARG A 128 -4.65 11.66 -20.31
N SER A 129 -5.48 11.91 -19.29
CA SER A 129 -6.94 12.04 -19.48
C SER A 129 -7.35 13.22 -20.37
N SER A 130 -6.50 14.24 -20.51
CA SER A 130 -6.67 15.34 -21.46
C SER A 130 -5.32 16.00 -21.75
N LYS A 131 -5.22 16.73 -22.87
CA LYS A 131 -4.02 17.53 -23.21
C LYS A 131 -3.64 18.47 -22.05
N ARG A 132 -4.63 19.18 -21.48
CA ARG A 132 -4.42 20.07 -20.33
C ARG A 132 -3.91 19.35 -19.09
N ALA A 133 -4.42 18.15 -18.78
CA ALA A 133 -3.96 17.39 -17.62
C ALA A 133 -2.55 16.83 -17.82
N LYS A 134 -2.22 16.44 -19.06
CA LYS A 134 -0.89 15.98 -19.46
C LYS A 134 0.12 17.10 -19.32
N ASP A 135 -0.13 18.24 -19.98
CA ASP A 135 0.74 19.41 -19.97
C ASP A 135 0.96 19.92 -18.54
N ARG A 136 -0.09 19.90 -17.71
CA ARG A 136 0.03 20.25 -16.28
C ARG A 136 0.91 19.28 -15.52
N THR A 137 0.76 17.97 -15.71
CA THR A 137 1.61 17.00 -15.00
C THR A 137 3.06 17.10 -15.46
N LEU A 138 3.29 17.31 -16.76
CA LEU A 138 4.63 17.50 -17.30
C LEU A 138 5.30 18.78 -16.78
N LYS A 139 4.53 19.87 -16.61
CA LYS A 139 5.03 21.17 -16.15
C LYS A 139 5.13 21.29 -14.62
N GLU A 140 4.13 20.79 -13.90
CA GLU A 140 3.97 20.99 -12.44
C GLU A 140 4.25 19.72 -11.62
N GLY A 141 4.45 18.56 -12.25
CA GLY A 141 4.60 17.28 -11.57
C GLY A 141 3.28 16.68 -11.07
N VAL A 142 3.39 15.76 -10.11
CA VAL A 142 2.24 15.08 -9.49
C VAL A 142 1.73 15.82 -8.26
N PRO A 143 0.47 15.59 -7.83
CA PRO A 143 -0.07 16.21 -6.63
C PRO A 143 0.73 15.95 -5.35
N HIS A 144 1.29 14.76 -5.16
CA HIS A 144 2.14 14.45 -4.01
C HIS A 144 3.49 13.97 -4.54
N ASP A 145 4.39 14.92 -4.75
CA ASP A 145 5.75 14.71 -5.20
C ASP A 145 6.61 14.04 -4.12
N GLU A 146 6.31 14.24 -2.84
CA GLU A 146 6.91 13.49 -1.74
C GLU A 146 5.84 13.01 -0.75
N VAL A 147 5.95 11.76 -0.29
CA VAL A 147 4.98 11.14 0.60
C VAL A 147 5.66 10.41 1.75
N ASN A 148 5.21 10.67 2.98
CA ASN A 148 5.57 9.86 4.14
C ASN A 148 4.58 8.70 4.25
N VAL A 149 5.08 7.47 4.16
CA VAL A 149 4.26 6.26 4.14
C VAL A 149 4.53 5.42 5.38
N ALA A 150 3.47 4.90 5.97
CA ALA A 150 3.53 3.80 6.92
C ALA A 150 2.78 2.60 6.33
N LEU A 151 3.39 1.41 6.39
CA LEU A 151 2.71 0.15 6.13
C LEU A 151 2.38 -0.51 7.46
N LEU A 152 1.20 -1.12 7.56
CA LEU A 152 0.76 -1.88 8.71
C LEU A 152 0.16 -3.20 8.26
N LEU A 153 0.70 -4.31 8.78
CA LEU A 153 0.08 -5.63 8.73
C LEU A 153 -0.41 -5.99 10.14
N PRO A 154 -1.72 -5.93 10.42
CA PRO A 154 -2.25 -6.33 11.72
C PRO A 154 -1.84 -7.76 12.08
N THR A 155 -1.41 -7.99 13.32
CA THR A 155 -1.15 -9.35 13.86
C THR A 155 -2.33 -9.84 14.71
N THR A 156 -3.47 -9.19 14.58
CA THR A 156 -4.76 -9.62 15.13
C THR A 156 -5.49 -10.54 14.14
N TYR A 157 -6.54 -11.23 14.59
CA TYR A 157 -7.47 -11.87 13.66
C TYR A 157 -8.21 -10.84 12.82
N MET A 158 -8.66 -11.24 11.63
CA MET A 158 -9.36 -10.39 10.65
C MET A 158 -10.51 -9.59 11.27
N ASN A 159 -11.33 -10.22 12.11
CA ASN A 159 -12.44 -9.56 12.80
C ASN A 159 -12.03 -8.61 13.93
N CYS A 160 -10.73 -8.46 14.18
CA CYS A 160 -10.12 -7.56 15.18
C CYS A 160 -9.07 -6.63 14.53
N SER A 161 -9.08 -6.45 13.20
CA SER A 161 -8.12 -5.58 12.51
C SER A 161 -8.25 -4.10 12.88
N GLY A 162 -9.43 -3.65 13.30
CA GLY A 162 -9.68 -2.28 13.73
C GLY A 162 -8.91 -1.88 14.97
N THR A 163 -8.66 -2.82 15.90
CA THR A 163 -7.81 -2.59 17.07
C THR A 163 -6.39 -2.19 16.67
N ALA A 164 -5.81 -2.85 15.68
CA ALA A 164 -4.48 -2.55 15.18
C ALA A 164 -4.42 -1.17 14.52
N VAL A 165 -5.37 -0.88 13.62
CA VAL A 165 -5.45 0.42 12.94
C VAL A 165 -5.66 1.56 13.94
N ARG A 166 -6.57 1.39 14.91
CA ARG A 166 -6.80 2.40 15.95
C ARG A 166 -5.57 2.58 16.84
N GLY A 167 -4.93 1.49 17.27
CA GLY A 167 -3.70 1.52 18.08
C GLY A 167 -2.58 2.29 17.38
N PHE A 168 -2.37 2.02 16.08
CA PHE A 168 -1.42 2.78 15.27
C PHE A 168 -1.82 4.26 15.21
N MET A 169 -3.08 4.57 14.91
CA MET A 169 -3.51 5.96 14.80
C MET A 169 -3.35 6.75 16.10
N GLN A 170 -3.63 6.14 17.25
CA GLN A 170 -3.45 6.76 18.55
C GLN A 170 -1.96 6.97 18.87
N THR A 171 -1.14 5.94 18.68
CA THR A 171 0.30 5.98 18.97
C THR A 171 1.02 7.03 18.14
N HIS A 172 0.68 7.13 16.84
CA HIS A 172 1.37 8.00 15.88
C HIS A 172 0.66 9.34 15.64
N ARG A 173 -0.33 9.67 16.50
CA ARG A 173 -1.15 10.90 16.41
C ARG A 173 -1.70 11.12 14.99
N TRP A 174 -2.21 10.05 14.40
CA TRP A 174 -2.77 10.02 13.06
C TRP A 174 -4.21 10.51 13.08
N ARG A 175 -4.55 11.51 12.26
CA ARG A 175 -5.87 12.12 12.19
C ARG A 175 -6.38 12.15 10.77
N LEU A 176 -7.39 11.33 10.50
CA LEU A 176 -7.99 11.23 9.18
C LEU A 176 -8.74 12.51 8.81
N LYS A 177 -8.63 12.89 7.54
CA LYS A 177 -9.43 13.98 6.97
C LYS A 177 -10.92 13.63 6.93
N LYS A 178 -11.76 14.66 7.12
CA LYS A 178 -13.23 14.54 7.04
C LYS A 178 -13.74 14.12 5.65
N ASN A 179 -12.99 14.45 4.59
CA ASN A 179 -13.30 14.12 3.20
C ASN A 179 -12.12 13.40 2.52
N PRO A 180 -12.23 12.09 2.20
CA PRO A 180 -11.19 11.32 1.53
C PRO A 180 -10.75 11.86 0.16
N LEU A 181 -11.64 12.59 -0.53
CA LEU A 181 -11.39 13.14 -1.86
C LEU A 181 -10.69 14.52 -1.83
N ALA A 182 -10.62 15.17 -0.66
CA ALA A 182 -9.97 16.47 -0.55
C ALA A 182 -8.45 16.34 -0.68
N LEU A 183 -7.83 17.13 -1.55
CA LEU A 183 -6.37 17.28 -1.63
C LEU A 183 -5.93 18.31 -0.59
N ASN A 184 -5.44 17.86 0.56
CA ASN A 184 -4.97 18.71 1.66
C ASN A 184 -3.88 18.00 2.48
N ARG A 185 -3.32 18.68 3.49
CA ARG A 185 -2.18 18.21 4.30
C ARG A 185 -2.56 17.26 5.45
N HIS A 186 -3.73 16.64 5.40
CA HIS A 186 -4.18 15.72 6.45
C HIS A 186 -3.79 14.28 6.16
N ASP A 187 -3.82 13.46 7.21
CA ASP A 187 -3.44 12.07 7.08
C ASP A 187 -4.49 11.23 6.33
N GLU A 188 -4.01 10.25 5.57
CA GLU A 188 -4.83 9.36 4.76
C GLU A 188 -4.70 7.91 5.23
N LEU A 189 -5.79 7.16 5.08
CA LEU A 189 -5.84 5.72 5.32
C LEU A 189 -6.30 5.02 4.04
N LEU A 190 -5.49 4.07 3.57
CA LEU A 190 -5.85 3.10 2.55
C LEU A 190 -5.85 1.70 3.18
N VAL A 191 -6.96 0.98 3.03
CA VAL A 191 -7.04 -0.43 3.42
C VAL A 191 -7.05 -1.31 2.17
N VAL A 192 -6.07 -2.20 2.06
CA VAL A 192 -5.95 -3.19 0.99
C VAL A 192 -6.60 -4.49 1.46
N THR A 193 -7.59 -4.96 0.72
CA THR A 193 -8.47 -6.06 1.15
C THR A 193 -8.89 -6.92 -0.03
N ASP A 194 -9.21 -8.18 0.24
CA ASP A 194 -9.94 -9.04 -0.68
C ASP A 194 -11.38 -8.56 -0.90
N ASP A 195 -11.96 -8.91 -2.05
CA ASP A 195 -13.37 -8.72 -2.38
C ASP A 195 -13.88 -9.88 -3.24
N VAL A 196 -14.81 -10.67 -2.69
CA VAL A 196 -15.42 -11.81 -3.37
C VAL A 196 -16.39 -11.40 -4.47
N SER A 197 -16.88 -10.15 -4.47
CA SER A 197 -17.76 -9.65 -5.53
C SER A 197 -17.01 -9.28 -6.81
N LEU A 198 -15.68 -9.21 -6.74
CA LEU A 198 -14.81 -8.91 -7.87
C LEU A 198 -14.14 -10.19 -8.38
N PRO A 199 -14.16 -10.45 -9.70
CA PRO A 199 -13.40 -11.54 -10.31
C PRO A 199 -11.90 -11.43 -10.01
N PHE A 200 -11.20 -12.57 -10.01
CA PHE A 200 -9.74 -12.57 -9.91
C PHE A 200 -9.11 -11.69 -11.00
N GLY A 201 -8.12 -10.88 -10.61
CA GLY A 201 -7.47 -9.93 -11.52
C GLY A 201 -8.16 -8.56 -11.62
N GLU A 202 -9.37 -8.39 -11.08
CA GLU A 202 -9.98 -7.07 -10.96
C GLU A 202 -9.58 -6.38 -9.65
N CYS A 203 -9.08 -5.15 -9.76
CA CYS A 203 -8.79 -4.31 -8.61
C CYS A 203 -9.66 -3.06 -8.67
N ARG A 204 -10.27 -2.65 -7.56
CA ARG A 204 -11.14 -1.47 -7.50
C ARG A 204 -10.82 -0.61 -6.30
N PHE A 205 -10.63 0.69 -6.53
CA PHE A 205 -10.62 1.65 -5.43
C PHE A 205 -12.03 2.05 -5.03
N LYS A 206 -12.18 2.32 -3.72
CA LYS A 206 -13.37 2.93 -3.14
C LYS A 206 -12.94 3.98 -2.13
N ALA A 207 -13.37 5.24 -2.30
CA ALA A 207 -12.93 6.34 -1.44
C ALA A 207 -13.58 6.35 -0.04
N LYS A 208 -14.77 5.73 0.11
CA LYS A 208 -15.54 5.61 1.36
C LYS A 208 -16.66 4.57 1.21
N GLY A 209 -17.27 4.14 2.33
CA GLY A 209 -18.56 3.45 2.36
C GLY A 209 -18.59 2.22 3.29
N GLY A 210 -19.74 1.54 3.39
CA GLY A 210 -19.92 0.43 4.32
C GLY A 210 -19.04 -0.80 4.08
N PRO A 211 -19.05 -1.80 5.00
CA PRO A 211 -18.07 -2.89 5.03
C PRO A 211 -18.15 -3.90 3.88
N GLY A 212 -19.29 -3.99 3.18
CA GLY A 212 -19.43 -4.89 2.02
C GLY A 212 -19.20 -6.37 2.35
N GLY A 213 -19.60 -6.82 3.55
CA GLY A 213 -19.42 -8.20 3.99
C GLY A 213 -18.04 -8.53 4.60
N GLN A 214 -17.04 -7.66 4.42
CA GLN A 214 -15.67 -7.92 4.90
C GLN A 214 -15.53 -7.60 6.42
N ASN A 215 -15.12 -8.58 7.21
CA ASN A 215 -15.10 -8.51 8.67
C ASN A 215 -14.03 -7.55 9.25
N GLY A 216 -12.84 -7.49 8.66
CA GLY A 216 -11.80 -6.53 9.06
C GLY A 216 -12.15 -5.09 8.74
N ILE A 217 -12.78 -4.82 7.60
CA ILE A 217 -13.31 -3.49 7.27
C ILE A 217 -14.40 -3.10 8.26
N ARG A 218 -15.30 -4.03 8.61
CA ARG A 218 -16.35 -3.80 9.62
C ARG A 218 -15.74 -3.39 10.95
N ASP A 219 -14.71 -4.11 11.41
CA ASP A 219 -14.05 -3.82 12.67
C ASP A 219 -13.24 -2.51 12.62
N ILE A 220 -12.59 -2.19 11.50
CA ILE A 220 -11.92 -0.89 11.30
C ILE A 220 -12.92 0.26 11.39
N ILE A 221 -14.06 0.18 10.71
CA ILE A 221 -15.11 1.21 10.79
C ILE A 221 -15.55 1.40 12.25
N LYS A 222 -15.79 0.30 12.98
CA LYS A 222 -16.19 0.31 14.39
C LYS A 222 -15.13 0.98 15.26
N CYS A 223 -13.86 0.60 15.11
CA CYS A 223 -12.78 1.07 15.97
C CYS A 223 -12.35 2.52 15.66
N VAL A 224 -12.30 2.89 14.38
CA VAL A 224 -11.89 4.23 13.92
C VAL A 224 -13.07 5.23 13.98
N GLY A 225 -14.32 4.75 13.98
CA GLY A 225 -15.52 5.57 14.13
C GLY A 225 -15.98 6.26 12.84
N THR A 226 -15.49 5.83 11.67
CA THR A 226 -15.88 6.41 10.38
C THR A 226 -15.66 5.42 9.24
N GLU A 227 -16.50 5.50 8.21
CA GLU A 227 -16.34 4.79 6.94
C GLU A 227 -15.63 5.60 5.85
N ARG A 228 -15.15 6.80 6.21
CA ARG A 228 -14.53 7.77 5.29
C ARG A 228 -13.02 7.53 5.18
N PHE A 229 -12.66 6.37 4.66
CA PHE A 229 -11.28 6.02 4.32
C PHE A 229 -11.25 5.21 3.02
N ALA A 230 -10.13 5.31 2.31
CA ALA A 230 -9.96 4.67 1.02
C ALA A 230 -9.72 3.17 1.16
N ARG A 231 -10.11 2.41 0.13
CA ARG A 231 -9.87 0.97 0.04
C ARG A 231 -9.38 0.61 -1.35
N LEU A 232 -8.40 -0.28 -1.41
CA LEU A 232 -8.05 -1.03 -2.61
C LEU A 232 -8.62 -2.44 -2.44
N ARG A 233 -9.64 -2.77 -3.23
CA ARG A 233 -10.32 -4.06 -3.20
C ARG A 233 -9.73 -4.93 -4.31
N ILE A 234 -9.19 -6.07 -3.93
CA ILE A 234 -8.57 -7.04 -4.84
C ILE A 234 -9.55 -8.18 -5.03
N GLY A 235 -9.96 -8.44 -6.26
CA GLY A 235 -10.87 -9.50 -6.60
C GLY A 235 -10.27 -10.86 -6.36
N VAL A 236 -11.00 -11.69 -5.62
CA VAL A 236 -10.63 -13.08 -5.32
C VAL A 236 -11.63 -14.08 -5.89
N GLY A 237 -12.60 -13.58 -6.68
CA GLY A 237 -13.67 -14.35 -7.26
C GLY A 237 -14.72 -14.77 -6.23
N ALA A 238 -15.96 -14.85 -6.68
CA ALA A 238 -17.01 -15.48 -5.91
C ALA A 238 -16.92 -17.00 -6.06
N PRO A 239 -17.33 -17.78 -5.05
CA PRO A 239 -17.48 -19.22 -5.25
C PRO A 239 -18.56 -19.48 -6.31
N HIS A 240 -18.47 -20.61 -7.02
CA HIS A 240 -19.36 -20.94 -8.14
C HIS A 240 -20.85 -20.84 -7.79
N TRP A 241 -21.23 -21.16 -6.55
CA TRP A 241 -22.61 -21.12 -6.05
C TRP A 241 -23.11 -19.72 -5.70
N PHE A 242 -22.26 -18.69 -5.76
CA PHE A 242 -22.61 -17.29 -5.53
C PHE A 242 -22.84 -16.53 -6.85
N VAL A 243 -22.58 -17.17 -8.00
CA VAL A 243 -22.80 -16.59 -9.34
C VAL A 243 -24.30 -16.64 -9.65
N GLY A 244 -24.94 -15.48 -9.85
CA GLY A 244 -26.38 -15.38 -10.18
C GLY A 244 -27.26 -14.78 -9.08
N GLY A 245 -26.69 -14.31 -7.98
CA GLY A 245 -27.43 -13.83 -6.82
C GLY A 245 -27.52 -14.91 -5.74
N ASN A 246 -27.93 -14.51 -4.53
CA ASN A 246 -27.87 -15.32 -3.32
C ASN A 246 -28.90 -16.48 -3.34
N THR A 247 -28.76 -17.46 -4.24
CA THR A 247 -29.61 -18.66 -4.36
C THR A 247 -29.41 -19.66 -3.21
N GLY A 248 -28.68 -19.26 -2.16
CA GLY A 248 -28.34 -20.08 -1.02
C GLY A 248 -27.02 -20.84 -1.24
N ALA A 249 -26.17 -20.83 -0.22
CA ALA A 249 -24.97 -21.64 -0.21
C ALA A 249 -25.35 -23.13 -0.08
N PRO A 250 -24.78 -24.05 -0.90
CA PRO A 250 -24.93 -25.49 -0.69
C PRO A 250 -24.63 -25.91 0.76
N ALA A 251 -25.30 -26.95 1.26
CA ALA A 251 -25.09 -27.42 2.63
C ALA A 251 -23.60 -27.70 2.91
N GLY A 252 -23.08 -27.11 3.98
CA GLY A 252 -21.67 -27.23 4.37
C GLY A 252 -20.70 -26.28 3.66
N THR A 253 -21.17 -25.45 2.72
CA THR A 253 -20.39 -24.35 2.14
C THR A 253 -20.70 -23.04 2.87
N ALA A 254 -19.67 -22.26 3.17
CA ALA A 254 -19.81 -20.96 3.81
C ALA A 254 -18.87 -19.99 3.12
N MET A 255 -19.25 -18.71 3.06
CA MET A 255 -18.40 -17.68 2.48
C MET A 255 -17.03 -17.64 3.19
N ASP A 256 -17.02 -17.79 4.51
CA ASP A 256 -15.82 -17.89 5.34
C ASP A 256 -14.88 -19.03 4.89
N LYS A 257 -15.42 -20.18 4.46
CA LYS A 257 -14.60 -21.28 3.93
C LYS A 257 -13.96 -20.94 2.59
N HIS A 258 -14.66 -20.22 1.71
CA HIS A 258 -14.14 -19.80 0.41
C HIS A 258 -12.97 -18.83 0.56
N VAL A 259 -13.16 -17.80 1.38
CA VAL A 259 -12.16 -16.74 1.60
C VAL A 259 -10.96 -17.20 2.42
N LEU A 260 -11.15 -18.19 3.32
CA LEU A 260 -10.04 -18.87 4.00
C LEU A 260 -9.41 -19.98 3.14
N GLY A 261 -9.97 -20.28 1.96
CA GLY A 261 -9.41 -21.20 1.00
C GLY A 261 -8.21 -20.61 0.26
N ARG A 262 -7.32 -21.49 -0.20
CA ARG A 262 -6.19 -21.12 -1.08
C ARG A 262 -6.69 -20.82 -2.50
N PHE A 263 -5.96 -19.95 -3.20
CA PHE A 263 -6.12 -19.73 -4.64
C PHE A 263 -6.00 -21.06 -5.41
N ASN A 264 -6.68 -21.21 -6.55
CA ASN A 264 -6.52 -22.38 -7.41
C ASN A 264 -5.16 -22.34 -8.17
N GLY A 265 -4.84 -23.37 -8.96
CA GLY A 265 -3.56 -23.46 -9.68
C GLY A 265 -3.30 -22.24 -10.57
N ASP A 266 -4.25 -21.91 -11.44
CA ASP A 266 -4.14 -20.80 -12.39
C ASP A 266 -4.03 -19.43 -11.67
N GLU A 267 -4.82 -19.23 -10.61
CA GLU A 267 -4.76 -18.03 -9.77
C GLU A 267 -3.44 -17.89 -9.02
N GLN A 268 -2.85 -19.01 -8.57
CA GLN A 268 -1.53 -19.02 -7.94
C GLN A 268 -0.43 -18.69 -8.95
N GLU A 269 -0.52 -19.23 -10.16
CA GLU A 269 0.43 -18.94 -11.24
C GLU A 269 0.36 -17.47 -11.66
N ALA A 270 -0.84 -16.89 -11.73
CA ALA A 270 -1.06 -15.48 -12.05
C ALA A 270 -0.82 -14.51 -10.87
N MET A 271 -0.55 -15.02 -9.66
CA MET A 271 -0.40 -14.20 -8.46
C MET A 271 0.74 -13.17 -8.57
N PRO A 272 1.95 -13.48 -9.06
CA PRO A 272 3.02 -12.49 -9.19
C PRO A 272 2.60 -11.29 -10.06
N ASP A 273 1.89 -11.55 -11.16
CA ASP A 273 1.38 -10.52 -12.06
C ASP A 273 0.31 -9.66 -11.39
N LEU A 274 -0.60 -10.28 -10.62
CA LEU A 274 -1.58 -9.55 -9.82
C LEU A 274 -0.90 -8.63 -8.79
N LEU A 275 0.11 -9.13 -8.07
CA LEU A 275 0.82 -8.34 -7.07
C LEU A 275 1.60 -7.17 -7.71
N ASN A 276 2.21 -7.39 -8.88
CA ASN A 276 2.81 -6.32 -9.66
C ASN A 276 1.79 -5.27 -10.12
N TYR A 277 0.61 -5.71 -10.56
CA TYR A 277 -0.48 -4.78 -10.90
C TYR A 277 -0.92 -3.98 -9.66
N THR A 278 -0.99 -4.59 -8.47
CA THR A 278 -1.31 -3.85 -7.24
C THR A 278 -0.25 -2.82 -6.88
N ASN A 279 1.04 -3.06 -7.14
CA ASN A 279 2.10 -2.08 -6.93
C ASN A 279 1.85 -0.79 -7.73
N GLU A 280 1.44 -0.91 -9.00
CA GLU A 280 1.13 0.24 -9.84
C GLU A 280 -0.05 1.04 -9.30
N LEU A 281 -1.09 0.36 -8.83
CA LEU A 281 -2.24 1.00 -8.21
C LEU A 281 -1.88 1.72 -6.90
N LEU A 282 -1.04 1.11 -6.07
CA LEU A 282 -0.55 1.72 -4.83
C LEU A 282 0.30 2.95 -5.14
N ARG A 283 1.23 2.87 -6.10
CA ARG A 283 2.06 3.98 -6.54
C ARG A 283 1.22 5.15 -7.07
N LEU A 284 0.19 4.85 -7.87
CA LEU A 284 -0.76 5.83 -8.35
C LEU A 284 -1.51 6.52 -7.18
N TYR A 285 -1.97 5.75 -6.19
CA TYR A 285 -2.62 6.28 -5.00
C TYR A 285 -1.68 7.18 -4.17
N LEU A 286 -0.42 6.78 -3.99
CA LEU A 286 0.56 7.55 -3.23
C LEU A 286 0.73 8.95 -3.83
N HIS A 287 1.01 9.05 -5.13
CA HIS A 287 1.39 10.30 -5.76
C HIS A 287 0.23 11.13 -6.32
N ARG A 288 -0.88 10.52 -6.72
CA ARG A 288 -2.02 11.22 -7.34
C ARG A 288 -3.29 11.24 -6.51
N GLY A 289 -3.31 10.51 -5.40
CA GLY A 289 -4.45 10.44 -4.49
C GLY A 289 -5.58 9.53 -4.98
N VAL A 290 -6.54 9.29 -4.10
CA VAL A 290 -7.61 8.29 -4.29
C VAL A 290 -8.51 8.59 -5.50
N ALA A 291 -8.74 9.86 -5.85
CA ALA A 291 -9.64 10.21 -6.94
C ALA A 291 -9.11 9.69 -8.30
N GLN A 292 -7.84 9.99 -8.60
CA GLN A 292 -7.18 9.51 -9.81
C GLN A 292 -6.96 8.00 -9.78
N ALA A 293 -6.59 7.46 -8.62
CA ALA A 293 -6.47 6.02 -8.43
C ALA A 293 -7.79 5.30 -8.73
N THR A 294 -8.93 5.87 -8.33
CA THR A 294 -10.27 5.35 -8.62
C THR A 294 -10.58 5.40 -10.11
N THR A 295 -10.37 6.54 -10.77
CA THR A 295 -10.62 6.68 -12.21
C THR A 295 -9.84 5.63 -13.01
N HIS A 296 -8.55 5.46 -12.72
CA HIS A 296 -7.71 4.52 -13.45
C HIS A 296 -7.99 3.07 -13.05
N GLY A 297 -7.87 2.73 -11.76
CA GLY A 297 -8.01 1.36 -11.27
C GLY A 297 -9.38 0.74 -11.56
N ASN A 298 -10.45 1.55 -11.58
CA ASN A 298 -11.79 1.03 -11.87
C ASN A 298 -12.08 0.86 -13.37
N SER A 299 -11.20 1.33 -14.25
CA SER A 299 -11.31 1.20 -15.71
C SER A 299 -10.42 0.11 -16.32
N MET A 300 -9.54 -0.48 -15.49
CA MET A 300 -8.54 -1.46 -15.90
C MET A 300 -8.71 -2.78 -15.14
N ASP A 301 -8.09 -3.84 -15.63
CA ASP A 301 -8.00 -5.15 -15.00
C ASP A 301 -6.63 -5.75 -15.28
N LEU A 302 -6.31 -6.89 -14.67
CA LEU A 302 -5.02 -7.55 -14.84
C LEU A 302 -4.73 -7.90 -16.31
N GLN A 303 -5.73 -8.35 -17.07
CA GLN A 303 -5.52 -8.75 -18.47
C GLN A 303 -5.19 -7.54 -19.35
N ARG A 304 -5.88 -6.43 -19.17
CA ARG A 304 -5.58 -5.15 -19.84
C ARG A 304 -4.21 -4.63 -19.43
N PHE A 305 -3.87 -4.72 -18.14
CA PHE A 305 -2.55 -4.37 -17.64
C PHE A 305 -1.46 -5.21 -18.33
N LEU A 306 -1.60 -6.53 -18.35
CA LEU A 306 -0.63 -7.41 -19.01
C LEU A 306 -0.57 -7.23 -20.54
N LYS A 307 -1.70 -6.97 -21.20
CA LYS A 307 -1.70 -6.67 -22.64
C LYS A 307 -0.95 -5.37 -22.95
N GLN A 308 -1.13 -4.36 -22.09
CA GLN A 308 -0.52 -3.06 -22.28
C GLN A 308 0.96 -3.04 -21.88
N TYR A 309 1.37 -3.85 -20.90
CA TYR A 309 2.69 -3.73 -20.26
C TYR A 309 3.50 -5.04 -20.16
N GLY A 310 2.89 -6.20 -20.35
CA GLY A 310 3.51 -7.52 -20.21
C GLY A 310 4.51 -7.88 -21.32
N ALA A 311 4.39 -7.28 -22.51
CA ALA A 311 5.34 -7.50 -23.61
C ALA A 311 6.76 -6.96 -23.28
N SER A 312 6.86 -5.86 -22.53
CA SER A 312 8.14 -5.29 -22.07
C SER A 312 8.81 -6.13 -20.97
N HIS A 313 8.04 -6.95 -20.24
CA HIS A 313 8.55 -7.83 -19.19
C HIS A 313 9.16 -9.13 -19.74
N LYS A 314 8.53 -9.75 -20.74
CA LYS A 314 9.02 -11.03 -21.31
C LYS A 314 10.31 -10.87 -22.12
N ALA A 315 10.50 -9.73 -22.79
CA ALA A 315 11.69 -9.45 -23.61
C ALA A 315 12.97 -9.13 -22.81
N ARG A 316 12.88 -8.92 -21.48
CA ARG A 316 14.03 -8.58 -20.61
C ARG A 316 14.55 -9.74 -19.77
N HIS A 317 13.84 -10.87 -19.79
CA HIS A 317 14.19 -12.10 -19.05
C HIS A 317 14.49 -13.30 -19.97
N GLN A 318 14.61 -13.07 -21.28
CA GLN A 318 15.26 -13.94 -22.25
C GLN A 318 16.66 -13.39 -22.54
#